data_AF-A0AA51XFB5-F1
#
_entry.id   AF-A0AA51XFB5-F1
#
_cell.length_a   1.000
_cell.length_b   1.000
_cell.length_c   1.000
_cell.angle_alpha   90.00
_cell.angle_beta   90.00
_cell.angle_gamma   90.00
#
_symmetry.space_group_name_H-M   'P 1'
#
loop_
_entity.id
_entity.type
_entity.pdbx_description
1 polymer ?
#
loop_
_entity_poly.entity_id
_entity_poly.type
_entity_poly.pdbx_seq_one_letter_code
_entity_poly.pdbx_strand_id
1 'polypeptide(L)'
;MKYIWLGLFFSVLIWSGINPKDQFTWFLEVLPAIIGVVIMLGTYKQFKLTPILYWFILAYCIVLMVGGHYTYAEVPLFDNLFGSERNNYDKVGHFFQGFVPALLAREILLRKNVVNGKGWLITFIISICLAFSAFYELLEWWVALLSGENAEAFLGTQGYIWDTQSDMGLALLGAICSLLVLSKVHDKQLKQPKNDL
;
A
#
# COMPACT_ATOMS: atom_id res chain seq x y z
N MET A 1 11.00 17.29 8.86
CA MET A 1 10.08 16.29 8.27
C MET A 1 10.79 15.34 7.31
N LYS A 2 11.33 15.83 6.18
CA LYS A 2 11.97 15.00 5.14
C LYS A 2 13.03 14.02 5.65
N TYR A 3 13.99 14.48 6.46
CA TYR A 3 15.07 13.63 6.97
C TYR A 3 14.58 12.54 7.93
N ILE A 4 13.58 12.84 8.75
CA ILE A 4 12.96 11.85 9.64
C ILE A 4 12.27 10.78 8.79
N TRP A 5 11.51 11.19 7.78
CA TRP A 5 10.83 10.28 6.86
C TRP A 5 11.83 9.35 6.16
N LEU A 6 12.89 9.90 5.56
CA LEU A 6 13.92 9.12 4.87
C LEU A 6 14.68 8.22 5.85
N GLY A 7 15.02 8.73 7.04
CA GLY A 7 15.68 7.97 8.08
C GLY A 7 14.87 6.74 8.48
N LEU A 8 13.58 6.90 8.74
CA LEU A 8 12.67 5.79 9.05
C LEU A 8 12.56 4.81 7.87
N PHE A 9 12.32 5.30 6.67
CA PHE A 9 12.21 4.45 5.47
C PHE A 9 13.46 3.58 5.28
N PHE A 10 14.64 4.20 5.26
CA PHE A 10 15.89 3.46 5.04
C PHE A 10 16.25 2.57 6.22
N SER A 11 15.93 2.96 7.46
CA SER A 11 16.18 2.10 8.63
C SER A 11 15.36 0.81 8.54
N VAL A 12 14.07 0.92 8.19
CA VAL A 12 13.19 -0.26 8.06
C VAL A 12 13.54 -1.07 6.81
N LEU A 13 13.90 -0.43 5.70
CA LEU A 13 14.35 -1.11 4.48
C LEU A 13 15.62 -1.94 4.72
N ILE A 14 16.61 -1.36 5.42
CA ILE A 14 17.84 -2.06 5.76
C ILE A 14 17.53 -3.22 6.70
N TRP A 15 16.73 -2.97 7.75
CA TRP A 15 16.32 -4.03 8.67
C TRP A 15 15.60 -5.18 7.95
N SER A 16 14.64 -4.89 7.07
CA SER A 16 13.87 -5.93 6.40
C SER A 16 14.73 -6.82 5.51
N GLY A 17 15.80 -6.26 4.93
CA GLY A 17 16.76 -6.99 4.09
C GLY A 17 17.82 -7.76 4.85
N ILE A 18 17.91 -7.65 6.18
CA ILE A 18 18.83 -8.46 6.99
C ILE A 18 18.14 -9.78 7.32
N ASN A 19 18.62 -10.88 6.72
CA ASN A 19 18.08 -12.24 6.92
C ASN A 19 16.55 -12.34 6.73
N PRO A 20 15.98 -11.90 5.58
CA PRO A 20 14.58 -12.16 5.31
C PRO A 20 14.34 -13.67 5.21
N LYS A 21 13.10 -14.11 5.47
CA LYS A 21 12.71 -15.52 5.38
C LYS A 21 12.92 -16.11 3.99
N ASP A 22 12.63 -15.34 2.95
CA ASP A 22 12.94 -15.68 1.57
C ASP A 22 13.38 -14.42 0.80
N GLN A 23 14.56 -14.49 0.17
CA GLN A 23 15.18 -13.33 -0.48
C GLN A 23 14.42 -12.88 -1.73
N PHE A 24 13.83 -13.83 -2.47
CA PHE A 24 13.11 -13.54 -3.70
C PHE A 24 11.75 -12.88 -3.40
N THR A 25 11.00 -13.46 -2.47
CA THR A 25 9.74 -12.90 -1.94
C THR A 25 9.98 -11.53 -1.34
N TRP A 26 11.01 -11.38 -0.49
CA TRP A 26 11.38 -10.06 0.06
C TRP A 26 11.57 -9.02 -1.04
N PHE A 27 12.29 -9.37 -2.11
CA PHE A 27 12.54 -8.44 -3.21
C PHE A 27 11.23 -8.02 -3.88
N LEU A 28 10.35 -8.98 -4.18
CA LEU A 28 9.07 -8.70 -4.83
C LEU A 28 8.16 -7.82 -3.97
N GLU A 29 8.05 -8.13 -2.67
CA GLU A 29 7.20 -7.38 -1.73
C GLU A 29 7.70 -5.96 -1.48
N VAL A 30 9.03 -5.77 -1.41
CA VAL A 30 9.64 -4.47 -1.11
C VAL A 30 9.78 -3.58 -2.35
N LEU A 31 9.80 -4.17 -3.55
CA LEU A 31 9.98 -3.44 -4.80
C LEU A 31 8.96 -2.30 -5.02
N PRO A 32 7.64 -2.46 -4.76
CA PRO A 32 6.68 -1.37 -4.84
C PRO A 32 7.03 -0.17 -3.93
N ALA A 33 7.56 -0.42 -2.72
CA ALA A 33 7.98 0.64 -1.81
C ALA A 33 9.17 1.44 -2.36
N ILE A 34 10.15 0.75 -2.97
CA ILE A 34 11.31 1.37 -3.61
C ILE A 34 10.86 2.22 -4.81
N ILE A 35 10.02 1.67 -5.68
CA ILE A 35 9.45 2.39 -6.83
C ILE A 35 8.71 3.64 -6.37
N GLY A 36 7.87 3.51 -5.33
CA GLY A 36 7.14 4.63 -4.74
C GLY A 36 8.06 5.78 -4.30
N VAL A 37 9.14 5.48 -3.58
CA VAL A 37 10.12 6.49 -3.15
C VAL A 37 10.83 7.14 -4.33
N VAL A 38 11.24 6.38 -5.34
CA VAL A 38 11.88 6.93 -6.54
C VAL A 38 10.95 7.91 -7.25
N ILE A 39 9.67 7.55 -7.43
CA ILE A 39 8.66 8.43 -8.04
C ILE A 39 8.46 9.69 -7.19
N MET A 40 8.36 9.55 -5.86
CA MET A 40 8.17 10.68 -4.95
C MET A 40 9.35 11.65 -4.98
N LEU A 41 10.59 11.13 -5.04
CA LEU A 41 11.79 11.95 -5.16
C LEU A 41 11.84 12.66 -6.52
N GLY A 42 11.55 11.95 -7.61
CA GLY A 42 11.53 12.52 -8.97
C GLY A 42 10.46 13.59 -9.16
N THR A 43 9.32 13.45 -8.50
CA THR A 43 8.19 14.40 -8.59
C THR A 43 8.21 15.49 -7.52
N TYR A 44 9.09 15.42 -6.51
CA TYR A 44 9.06 16.29 -5.33
C TYR A 44 9.00 17.79 -5.64
N LYS A 45 9.79 18.26 -6.62
CA LYS A 45 9.85 19.67 -7.00
C LYS A 45 8.62 20.13 -7.79
N GLN A 46 8.03 19.25 -8.60
CA GLN A 46 6.91 19.56 -9.48
C GLN A 46 5.57 19.39 -8.77
N PHE A 47 5.45 18.35 -7.94
CA PHE A 47 4.23 17.94 -7.27
C PHE A 47 4.54 17.44 -5.84
N LYS A 48 4.93 18.36 -4.96
CA LYS A 48 5.09 18.08 -3.51
C LYS A 48 3.74 17.63 -2.94
N LEU A 49 3.68 16.44 -2.35
CA LEU A 49 2.47 15.86 -1.76
C LEU A 49 2.13 16.54 -0.43
N THR A 50 0.90 16.35 0.06
CA THR A 50 0.53 16.80 1.41
C THR A 50 1.30 16.04 2.50
N PRO A 51 1.64 16.69 3.64
CA PRO A 51 2.36 16.02 4.73
C PRO A 51 1.69 14.75 5.24
N ILE A 52 0.35 14.73 5.31
CA ILE A 52 -0.38 13.53 5.75
C ILE A 52 -0.19 12.36 4.78
N LEU A 53 -0.21 12.63 3.46
CA LEU A 53 0.00 11.61 2.45
C LEU A 53 1.42 11.04 2.49
N TYR A 54 2.44 11.86 2.72
CA TYR A 54 3.81 11.37 2.95
C TYR A 54 3.85 10.34 4.10
N TRP A 55 3.23 10.64 5.24
CA TRP A 55 3.24 9.73 6.39
C TRP A 55 2.47 8.43 6.13
N PHE A 56 1.32 8.49 5.45
CA PHE A 56 0.58 7.28 5.10
C PHE A 56 1.32 6.42 4.05
N ILE A 57 2.02 7.04 3.10
CA ILE A 57 2.90 6.29 2.18
C ILE A 57 4.02 5.59 2.95
N LEU A 58 4.65 6.25 3.93
CA LEU A 58 5.66 5.60 4.77
C LEU A 58 5.08 4.42 5.55
N ALA A 59 3.92 4.61 6.18
CA ALA A 59 3.24 3.56 6.92
C ALA A 59 2.98 2.34 6.01
N TYR A 60 2.51 2.56 4.78
CA TYR A 60 2.31 1.47 3.83
C TYR A 60 3.63 0.82 3.40
N CYS A 61 4.67 1.60 3.12
CA CYS A 61 6.01 1.06 2.82
C CYS A 61 6.52 0.15 3.96
N ILE A 62 6.28 0.54 5.22
CA ILE A 62 6.66 -0.27 6.39
C ILE A 62 5.87 -1.58 6.42
N VAL A 63 4.57 -1.56 6.09
CA VAL A 63 3.76 -2.79 5.97
C VAL A 63 4.38 -3.76 4.94
N LEU A 64 4.71 -3.25 3.74
CA LEU A 64 5.37 -4.03 2.70
C LEU A 64 6.73 -4.59 3.16
N MET A 65 7.53 -3.79 3.86
CA MET A 65 8.86 -4.22 4.35
C MET A 65 8.78 -5.26 5.46
N VAL A 66 7.82 -5.15 6.38
CA VAL A 66 7.59 -6.14 7.45
C VAL A 66 7.11 -7.45 6.84
N GLY A 67 6.15 -7.37 5.91
CA GLY A 67 5.67 -8.54 5.19
C GLY A 67 6.77 -9.18 4.33
N GLY A 68 7.59 -8.41 3.63
CA GLY A 68 8.74 -8.94 2.89
C GLY A 68 9.82 -9.58 3.77
N HIS A 69 10.06 -9.05 4.98
CA HIS A 69 11.03 -9.63 5.91
C HIS A 69 10.61 -11.01 6.42
N TYR A 70 9.35 -11.14 6.84
CA TYR A 70 8.85 -12.39 7.41
C TYR A 70 8.19 -13.32 6.38
N THR A 71 7.92 -12.86 5.16
CA THR A 71 6.79 -13.33 4.32
C THR A 71 5.43 -13.05 4.98
N TYR A 72 4.44 -12.75 4.14
CA TYR A 72 3.10 -12.41 4.60
C TYR A 72 2.41 -13.56 5.36
N ALA A 73 2.78 -14.80 5.05
CA ALA A 73 2.27 -16.01 5.71
C ALA A 73 2.85 -16.24 7.12
N GLU A 74 3.95 -15.58 7.50
CA GLU A 74 4.68 -15.88 8.75
C GLU A 74 4.94 -14.65 9.64
N VAL A 75 4.24 -13.53 9.44
CA VAL A 75 4.38 -12.37 10.33
C VAL A 75 3.94 -12.74 11.76
N PRO A 76 4.85 -12.70 12.77
CA PRO A 76 4.60 -13.29 14.09
C PRO A 76 3.39 -12.73 14.85
N LEU A 77 3.06 -11.44 14.65
CA LEU A 77 1.93 -10.79 15.32
C LEU A 77 0.57 -11.39 14.91
N PHE A 78 0.51 -12.02 13.73
CA PHE A 78 -0.71 -12.55 13.14
C PHE A 78 -0.81 -14.07 13.24
N ASP A 79 0.20 -14.74 13.81
CA ASP A 79 0.15 -16.17 14.07
C ASP A 79 -0.87 -16.46 15.19
N ASN A 80 -1.88 -17.29 14.88
CA ASN A 80 -3.01 -17.62 15.76
C ASN A 80 -3.76 -16.40 16.36
N LEU A 81 -3.65 -15.24 15.71
CA LEU A 81 -4.30 -14.02 16.18
C LEU A 81 -5.82 -14.20 16.15
N PHE A 82 -6.47 -13.99 17.30
CA PHE A 82 -7.91 -14.25 17.50
C PHE A 82 -8.36 -15.68 17.15
N GLY A 83 -7.47 -16.67 17.24
CA GLY A 83 -7.78 -18.06 16.90
C GLY A 83 -7.92 -18.31 15.40
N SER A 84 -7.35 -17.43 14.56
CA SER A 84 -7.35 -17.65 13.11
C SER A 84 -6.50 -18.86 12.73
N GLU A 85 -7.03 -19.69 11.83
CA GLU A 85 -6.34 -20.87 11.29
C GLU A 85 -5.18 -20.50 10.36
N ARG A 86 -5.07 -19.23 9.97
CA ARG A 86 -4.05 -18.74 9.02
C ARG A 86 -3.54 -17.35 9.41
N ASN A 87 -2.41 -16.96 8.83
CA ASN A 87 -1.86 -15.62 8.99
C ASN A 87 -2.60 -14.65 8.05
N ASN A 88 -3.20 -13.59 8.61
CA ASN A 88 -3.96 -12.60 7.84
C ASN A 88 -3.19 -11.26 7.71
N TYR A 89 -1.86 -11.29 7.76
CA TYR A 89 -1.09 -10.06 7.56
C TYR A 89 -1.33 -9.43 6.19
N ASP A 90 -1.56 -10.27 5.18
CA ASP A 90 -1.87 -9.84 3.82
C ASP A 90 -3.10 -8.92 3.73
N LYS A 91 -4.11 -9.23 4.54
CA LYS A 91 -5.31 -8.40 4.72
C LYS A 91 -4.99 -6.97 5.17
N VAL A 92 -3.91 -6.79 5.95
CA VAL A 92 -3.41 -5.46 6.31
C VAL A 92 -2.79 -4.77 5.09
N GLY A 93 -1.97 -5.50 4.32
CA GLY A 93 -1.39 -5.04 3.06
C GLY A 93 -2.47 -4.50 2.11
N HIS A 94 -3.48 -5.31 1.82
CA HIS A 94 -4.58 -4.94 0.93
C HIS A 94 -5.45 -3.80 1.48
N PHE A 95 -5.71 -3.74 2.79
CA PHE A 95 -6.37 -2.57 3.38
C PHE A 95 -5.57 -1.28 3.10
N PHE A 96 -4.25 -1.28 3.31
CA PHE A 96 -3.41 -0.11 2.99
C PHE A 96 -3.30 0.15 1.48
N GLN A 97 -3.33 -0.89 0.65
CA GLN A 97 -3.38 -0.82 -0.81
C GLN A 97 -4.66 -0.13 -1.31
N GLY A 98 -5.75 -0.17 -0.55
CA GLY A 98 -6.90 0.70 -0.78
C GLY A 98 -6.74 2.09 -0.19
N PHE A 99 -6.33 2.13 1.09
CA PHE A 99 -6.38 3.34 1.91
C PHE A 99 -5.44 4.45 1.42
N VAL A 100 -4.19 4.11 1.09
CA VAL A 100 -3.18 5.10 0.71
C VAL A 100 -3.35 5.55 -0.74
N PRO A 101 -3.55 4.65 -1.72
CA PRO A 101 -3.86 5.05 -3.09
C PRO A 101 -5.13 5.90 -3.20
N ALA A 102 -6.14 5.68 -2.36
CA ALA A 102 -7.33 6.54 -2.34
C ALA A 102 -6.97 8.00 -2.03
N LEU A 103 -6.11 8.23 -1.04
CA LEU A 103 -5.65 9.57 -0.66
C LEU A 103 -4.74 10.19 -1.73
N LEU A 104 -3.88 9.38 -2.35
CA LEU A 104 -3.01 9.80 -3.46
C LEU A 104 -3.84 10.20 -4.69
N ALA A 105 -4.77 9.35 -5.13
CA ALA A 105 -5.67 9.62 -6.24
C ALA A 105 -6.50 10.87 -5.98
N ARG A 106 -7.04 11.02 -4.76
CA ARG A 106 -7.75 12.23 -4.33
C ARG A 106 -6.90 13.48 -4.51
N GLU A 107 -5.65 13.46 -4.05
CA GLU A 107 -4.76 14.61 -4.14
C GLU A 107 -4.46 15.00 -5.60
N ILE A 108 -4.17 14.00 -6.44
CA ILE A 108 -3.88 14.22 -7.86
C ILE A 108 -5.11 14.78 -8.57
N LEU A 109 -6.26 14.11 -8.46
CA LEU A 109 -7.49 14.48 -9.18
C LEU A 109 -8.00 15.87 -8.78
N LEU A 110 -7.93 16.22 -7.49
CA LEU A 110 -8.31 17.54 -7.00
C LEU A 110 -7.34 18.63 -7.51
N ARG A 111 -6.03 18.43 -7.36
CA ARG A 111 -5.03 19.47 -7.71
C ARG A 111 -4.88 19.65 -9.22
N LYS A 112 -5.23 18.64 -10.02
CA LYS A 112 -5.22 18.68 -11.47
C LYS A 112 -6.59 19.03 -12.07
N ASN A 113 -7.63 19.19 -11.26
CA ASN A 113 -9.00 19.50 -11.69
C ASN A 113 -9.50 18.54 -12.80
N VAL A 114 -9.22 17.23 -12.66
CA VAL A 114 -9.52 16.23 -13.70
C VAL A 114 -11.00 15.82 -13.69
N VAL A 115 -11.65 15.89 -12.53
CA VAL A 115 -13.01 15.36 -12.31
C VAL A 115 -13.92 16.46 -11.81
N ASN A 116 -15.11 16.56 -12.41
CA ASN A 116 -16.15 17.50 -12.00
C ASN A 116 -17.07 16.89 -10.94
N GLY A 117 -17.19 17.57 -9.80
CA GLY A 117 -18.15 17.23 -8.75
C GLY A 117 -17.65 16.17 -7.76
N LYS A 118 -18.15 16.26 -6.52
CA LYS A 118 -17.70 15.40 -5.41
C LYS A 118 -18.11 13.93 -5.59
N GLY A 119 -19.29 13.68 -6.15
CA GLY A 119 -19.78 12.31 -6.40
C GLY A 119 -18.86 11.55 -7.36
N TRP A 120 -18.61 12.12 -8.55
CA TRP A 120 -17.72 11.54 -9.54
C TRP A 120 -16.29 11.38 -9.03
N LEU A 121 -15.77 12.34 -8.25
CA LEU A 121 -14.46 12.22 -7.64
C LEU A 121 -14.36 10.97 -6.77
N ILE A 122 -15.34 10.73 -5.89
CA ILE A 122 -15.38 9.55 -5.02
C ILE A 122 -15.48 8.27 -5.85
N THR A 123 -16.36 8.24 -6.85
CA THR A 123 -16.53 7.09 -7.75
C THR A 123 -15.22 6.73 -8.44
N PHE A 124 -14.53 7.69 -9.06
CA PHE A 124 -13.26 7.43 -9.75
C PHE A 124 -12.16 6.99 -8.79
N ILE A 125 -12.06 7.58 -7.61
CA ILE A 125 -11.06 7.17 -6.61
C ILE A 125 -11.26 5.71 -6.23
N ILE A 126 -12.49 5.31 -5.91
CA ILE A 126 -12.81 3.93 -5.53
C ILE A 126 -12.53 2.98 -6.70
N SER A 127 -12.93 3.34 -7.93
CA SER A 127 -12.64 2.54 -9.12
C SER A 127 -11.15 2.38 -9.38
N ILE A 128 -10.34 3.43 -9.20
CA ILE A 128 -8.87 3.36 -9.34
C ILE A 128 -8.28 2.41 -8.30
N CYS A 129 -8.73 2.47 -7.04
CA CYS A 129 -8.23 1.59 -5.99
C CYS A 129 -8.56 0.12 -6.27
N LEU A 130 -9.80 -0.17 -6.70
CA LEU A 130 -10.19 -1.51 -7.10
C LEU A 130 -9.41 -2.00 -8.32
N ALA A 131 -9.24 -1.17 -9.35
CA ALA A 131 -8.45 -1.52 -10.52
C ALA A 131 -6.99 -1.79 -10.17
N PHE A 132 -6.41 -1.00 -9.26
CA PHE A 132 -5.06 -1.21 -8.76
C PHE A 132 -4.94 -2.52 -7.96
N SER A 133 -5.92 -2.82 -7.10
CA SER A 133 -5.98 -4.09 -6.36
C SER A 133 -6.08 -5.28 -7.31
N ALA A 134 -7.03 -5.26 -8.24
CA ALA A 134 -7.20 -6.33 -9.23
C ALA A 134 -5.95 -6.52 -10.09
N PHE A 135 -5.25 -5.43 -10.45
CA PHE A 135 -4.01 -5.53 -11.21
C PHE A 135 -2.89 -6.18 -10.40
N TYR A 136 -2.79 -5.88 -9.10
CA TYR A 136 -1.81 -6.51 -8.23
C TYR A 136 -2.01 -8.02 -8.12
N GLU A 137 -3.26 -8.46 -7.90
CA GLU A 137 -3.62 -9.89 -7.88
C GLU A 137 -3.26 -10.62 -9.18
N LEU A 138 -3.40 -9.94 -10.32
CA LEU A 138 -2.98 -10.48 -11.62
C LEU A 138 -1.45 -10.61 -11.71
N LEU A 139 -0.69 -9.68 -11.14
CA LEU A 139 0.77 -9.78 -11.07
C LEU A 139 1.18 -10.97 -10.19
N GLU A 140 0.55 -11.14 -9.03
CA GLU A 140 0.84 -12.26 -8.13
C GLU A 140 0.54 -13.60 -8.78
N TRP A 141 -0.59 -13.69 -9.47
CA TRP A 141 -0.92 -14.86 -10.27
C TRP A 141 0.14 -15.16 -11.34
N TRP A 142 0.62 -14.14 -12.07
CA TRP A 142 1.69 -14.33 -13.06
C TRP A 142 3.03 -14.73 -12.45
N VAL A 143 3.43 -14.12 -11.33
CA VAL A 143 4.65 -14.49 -10.60
C VAL A 143 4.56 -15.94 -10.15
N ALA A 144 3.42 -16.35 -9.60
CA ALA A 144 3.18 -17.72 -9.15
C ALA A 144 3.32 -18.74 -10.30
N LEU A 145 2.79 -18.42 -11.49
CA LEU A 145 2.93 -19.28 -12.68
C LEU A 145 4.38 -19.37 -13.18
N LEU A 146 5.14 -18.28 -13.13
CA LEU A 146 6.52 -18.23 -13.63
C LEU A 146 7.54 -18.88 -12.70
N SER A 147 7.23 -18.95 -11.40
CA SER A 147 8.18 -19.42 -10.37
C SER A 147 8.29 -20.96 -10.30
N GLY A 148 7.34 -21.70 -10.89
CA GLY A 148 7.44 -23.16 -11.12
C GLY A 148 7.31 -24.06 -9.87
N GLU A 149 7.75 -23.62 -8.70
CA GLU A 149 7.58 -24.27 -7.39
C GLU A 149 7.05 -23.27 -6.35
N ASN A 150 6.21 -23.73 -5.40
CA ASN A 150 5.66 -22.94 -4.29
C ASN A 150 4.83 -21.70 -4.65
N ALA A 151 4.01 -21.77 -5.71
CA ALA A 151 2.97 -20.78 -6.01
C ALA A 151 2.10 -20.42 -4.79
N GLU A 152 1.77 -21.41 -3.94
CA GLU A 152 1.02 -21.18 -2.68
C GLU A 152 1.78 -20.35 -1.64
N ALA A 153 3.11 -20.46 -1.58
CA ALA A 153 3.90 -19.75 -0.57
C ALA A 153 4.00 -18.26 -0.89
N PHE A 154 4.11 -17.91 -2.17
CA PHE A 154 4.08 -16.51 -2.61
C PHE A 154 2.67 -15.94 -2.55
N LEU A 155 1.66 -16.69 -3.01
CA LEU A 155 0.26 -16.26 -2.94
C LEU A 155 -0.27 -16.16 -1.50
N GLY A 156 0.42 -16.72 -0.51
CA GLY A 156 0.02 -16.62 0.90
C GLY A 156 -1.35 -17.23 1.22
N THR A 157 -1.96 -17.98 0.30
CA THR A 157 -3.37 -18.39 0.41
C THR A 157 -3.61 -19.32 1.59
N GLN A 158 -2.62 -20.14 1.96
CA GLN A 158 -2.72 -21.10 3.06
C GLN A 158 -3.99 -22.00 2.94
N GLY A 159 -4.37 -22.34 1.70
CA GLY A 159 -5.57 -23.13 1.40
C GLY A 159 -6.89 -22.35 1.34
N TYR A 160 -6.86 -21.02 1.51
CA TYR A 160 -8.05 -20.17 1.46
C TYR A 160 -8.43 -19.80 0.03
N ILE A 161 -9.49 -20.42 -0.49
CA ILE A 161 -9.92 -20.27 -1.89
C ILE A 161 -10.50 -18.89 -2.25
N TRP A 162 -10.84 -18.06 -1.26
CA TRP A 162 -11.45 -16.74 -1.45
C TRP A 162 -10.47 -15.59 -1.21
N ASP A 163 -9.17 -15.87 -1.22
CA ASP A 163 -8.13 -14.91 -0.82
C ASP A 163 -8.22 -13.64 -1.66
N THR A 164 -7.96 -13.74 -2.95
CA THR A 164 -8.04 -12.66 -3.93
C THR A 164 -9.33 -11.84 -3.85
N GLN A 165 -10.51 -12.47 -3.71
CA GLN A 165 -11.78 -11.74 -3.61
C GLN A 165 -11.88 -10.95 -2.30
N SER A 166 -11.44 -11.55 -1.19
CA SER A 166 -11.42 -10.89 0.11
C SER A 166 -10.35 -9.79 0.19
N ASP A 167 -9.23 -9.92 -0.52
CA ASP A 167 -8.18 -8.92 -0.65
C ASP A 167 -8.65 -7.69 -1.39
N MET A 168 -9.23 -7.87 -2.58
CA MET A 168 -9.90 -6.80 -3.30
C MET A 168 -11.03 -6.16 -2.45
N GLY A 169 -11.75 -6.96 -1.67
CA GLY A 169 -12.76 -6.49 -0.72
C GLY A 169 -12.19 -5.59 0.38
N LEU A 170 -11.02 -5.93 0.92
CA LEU A 170 -10.33 -5.09 1.91
C LEU A 170 -9.69 -3.86 1.32
N ALA A 171 -9.17 -3.93 0.10
CA ALA A 171 -8.74 -2.74 -0.63
C ALA A 171 -9.91 -1.78 -0.86
N LEU A 172 -11.09 -2.28 -1.23
CA LEU A 172 -12.30 -1.46 -1.33
C LEU A 172 -12.65 -0.80 0.02
N LEU A 173 -12.66 -1.58 1.10
CA LEU A 173 -12.93 -1.07 2.44
C LEU A 173 -11.92 0.01 2.86
N GLY A 174 -10.63 -0.23 2.64
CA GLY A 174 -9.55 0.71 2.91
C GLY A 174 -9.73 2.03 2.17
N ALA A 175 -10.09 1.98 0.88
CA ALA A 175 -10.36 3.18 0.09
C ALA A 175 -11.54 3.99 0.65
N ILE A 176 -12.65 3.33 1.00
CA ILE A 176 -13.82 3.97 1.62
C ILE A 176 -13.44 4.61 2.97
N CYS A 177 -12.73 3.87 3.84
CA CYS A 177 -12.27 4.36 5.13
C CYS A 177 -11.37 5.60 5.00
N SER A 178 -10.43 5.58 4.05
CA SER A 178 -9.55 6.72 3.76
C SER A 178 -10.35 7.97 3.42
N LEU A 179 -11.34 7.85 2.53
CA LEU A 179 -12.19 8.97 2.14
C LEU A 179 -13.05 9.49 3.29
N LEU A 180 -13.62 8.60 4.11
CA LEU A 180 -14.47 8.99 5.25
C LEU A 180 -13.67 9.70 6.34
N VAL A 181 -12.48 9.18 6.68
CA VAL A 181 -11.70 9.64 7.83
C VAL A 181 -10.81 10.84 7.47
N LEU A 182 -10.19 10.83 6.29
CA LEU A 182 -9.11 11.78 5.99
C LEU A 182 -9.52 12.97 5.11
N SER A 183 -10.65 12.91 4.40
CA SER A 183 -11.03 13.98 3.44
C SER A 183 -11.02 15.38 4.06
N LYS A 184 -11.54 15.54 5.29
CA LYS A 184 -11.60 16.85 5.97
C LYS A 184 -10.22 17.39 6.32
N VAL A 185 -9.32 16.52 6.79
CA VAL A 185 -7.95 16.90 7.18
C VAL A 185 -7.12 17.19 5.92
N HIS A 186 -7.28 16.37 4.89
CA HIS A 186 -6.62 16.54 3.61
C HIS A 186 -7.06 17.83 2.91
N ASP A 187 -8.35 18.18 2.92
CA ASP A 187 -8.84 19.46 2.40
C ASP A 187 -8.21 20.68 3.05
N LYS A 188 -7.92 20.61 4.36
CA LYS A 188 -7.22 21.69 5.06
C LYS A 188 -5.78 21.83 4.55
N GLN A 189 -5.08 20.72 4.35
CA GLN A 189 -3.70 20.75 3.82
C GLN A 189 -3.64 21.20 2.35
N LEU A 190 -4.62 20.81 1.54
CA LEU A 190 -4.70 21.23 0.13
C LEU A 190 -4.97 22.73 -0.06
N LYS A 191 -5.65 23.37 0.90
CA LYS A 191 -5.95 24.81 0.89
C LYS A 191 -4.82 25.68 1.43
N GLN A 192 -3.87 25.10 2.18
CA GLN A 192 -2.74 25.86 2.70
C GLN A 192 -1.78 26.21 1.56
N PRO A 193 -1.29 27.47 1.48
CA PRO A 193 -0.21 27.80 0.56
C PRO A 193 0.99 26.89 0.83
N LYS A 194 1.77 26.57 -0.21
CA LYS A 194 2.95 25.69 -0.13
C LYS A 194 3.92 26.21 0.93
N ASN A 195 3.75 25.79 2.18
CA ASN A 195 4.75 26.00 3.21
C ASN A 195 5.87 25.01 2.94
N ASP A 196 7.05 25.56 2.66
CA ASP A 196 8.30 24.83 2.60
C ASP A 196 8.66 24.33 4.00
N LEU A 197 8.05 23.20 4.39
CA LEU A 197 8.46 22.31 5.47
C LEU A 197 9.33 21.16 4.95
#